data_AF-A0A7Y2AA78-F1
#
_entry.id   AF-A0A7Y2AA78-F1
#
_cell.length_a   1.000
_cell.length_b   1.000
_cell.length_c   1.000
_cell.angle_alpha   90.00
_cell.angle_beta   90.00
_cell.angle_gamma   90.00
#
_symmetry.space_group_name_H-M   'P 1'
#
loop_
_entity.id
_entity.type
_entity.pdbx_description
1 polymer ?
#
loop_
_entity_poly.entity_id
_entity_poly.type
_entity_poly.pdbx_seq_one_letter_code
_entity_poly.pdbx_strand_id
1 'polypeptide(L)'
;MKLKVYLLFFLFISSIHLNAIPFKLLNTGAKSIPLIIPGIMNPNLSPFSTSGVDLDSGQEIFFKHMGKRYLLLVVDKKIRSKDLNVNQLIRQKERELGIARASNK
;
A
#
# COMPACT_ATOMS: atom_id res chain seq x y z
N MET A 1 19.49 -7.58 -48.93
CA MET A 1 18.43 -6.60 -48.59
C MET A 1 18.42 -6.38 -47.09
N LYS A 2 18.61 -5.14 -46.62
CA LYS A 2 18.59 -4.79 -45.18
C LYS A 2 17.15 -4.44 -44.79
N LEU A 3 16.51 -5.28 -43.98
CA LEU A 3 15.19 -4.98 -43.43
C LEU A 3 15.38 -4.18 -42.15
N LYS A 4 15.19 -2.84 -42.23
CA LYS A 4 15.07 -1.98 -41.05
C LYS A 4 13.72 -2.28 -40.38
N VAL A 5 13.74 -3.09 -39.34
CA VAL A 5 12.58 -3.26 -38.44
C VAL A 5 12.70 -2.18 -37.37
N TYR A 6 12.14 -1.02 -37.64
CA TYR A 6 11.72 -0.09 -36.58
C TYR A 6 10.20 -0.09 -36.55
N LEU A 7 9.66 0.03 -35.34
CA LEU A 7 8.24 0.15 -35.02
C LEU A 7 7.51 -1.16 -34.76
N LEU A 8 7.75 -1.73 -33.57
CA LEU A 8 6.61 -2.09 -32.74
C LEU A 8 6.70 -1.27 -31.46
N PHE A 9 6.06 -0.12 -31.54
CA PHE A 9 5.52 0.65 -30.43
C PHE A 9 5.01 -0.33 -29.38
N PHE A 10 5.69 -0.41 -28.22
CA PHE A 10 5.31 -1.26 -27.11
C PHE A 10 3.98 -0.70 -26.57
N LEU A 11 2.87 -1.11 -27.18
CA LEU A 11 1.51 -0.95 -26.67
C LEU A 11 1.40 -1.80 -25.42
N PHE A 12 2.07 -1.38 -24.35
CA PHE A 12 1.79 -1.86 -23.00
C PHE A 12 0.64 -1.03 -22.42
N ILE A 13 -0.47 -1.01 -23.14
CA ILE A 13 -1.76 -0.65 -22.57
C ILE A 13 -2.49 -1.97 -22.35
N SER A 14 -1.90 -2.84 -21.53
CA SER A 14 -2.59 -4.03 -21.06
C SER A 14 -3.49 -3.61 -19.90
N SER A 15 -4.74 -3.33 -20.25
CA SER A 15 -5.93 -3.53 -19.41
C SER A 15 -5.79 -3.18 -17.93
N ILE A 16 -6.07 -1.94 -17.57
CA ILE A 16 -6.47 -1.62 -16.19
C ILE A 16 -7.80 -2.34 -15.96
N HIS A 17 -7.76 -3.55 -15.42
CA HIS A 17 -8.97 -4.19 -14.92
C HIS A 17 -9.39 -3.43 -13.66
N LEU A 18 -10.48 -2.67 -13.75
CA LEU A 18 -11.23 -2.15 -12.61
C LEU A 18 -11.70 -3.35 -11.75
N ASN A 19 -10.84 -3.84 -10.88
CA ASN A 19 -11.14 -4.85 -9.87
C ASN A 19 -10.78 -4.24 -8.52
N ALA A 20 -11.33 -3.07 -8.26
CA ALA A 20 -11.17 -2.38 -6.99
C ALA A 20 -11.57 -3.36 -5.86
N ILE A 21 -10.66 -3.49 -4.90
CA ILE A 21 -10.79 -4.32 -3.72
C ILE A 21 -11.17 -3.37 -2.58
N PRO A 22 -12.44 -3.35 -2.14
CA PRO A 22 -12.86 -2.55 -1.01
C PRO A 22 -12.45 -3.23 0.30
N PHE A 23 -11.86 -2.49 1.22
CA PHE A 23 -11.52 -2.93 2.58
C PHE A 23 -11.41 -1.70 3.50
N LYS A 24 -11.18 -1.93 4.79
CA LYS A 24 -10.97 -0.84 5.75
C LYS A 24 -9.59 -0.90 6.38
N LEU A 25 -9.04 0.28 6.61
CA LEU A 25 -7.81 0.49 7.36
C LEU A 25 -8.16 1.06 8.73
N LEU A 26 -7.70 0.39 9.79
CA LEU A 26 -7.95 0.78 11.17
C LEU A 26 -6.66 1.25 11.80
N ASN A 27 -6.70 2.42 12.42
CA ASN A 27 -5.67 2.86 13.35
C ASN A 27 -6.20 2.72 14.77
N THR A 28 -5.80 1.67 15.48
CA THR A 28 -6.16 1.45 16.88
C THR A 28 -5.19 2.11 17.85
N GLY A 29 -4.23 2.89 17.36
CA GLY A 29 -3.23 3.59 18.16
C GLY A 29 -3.59 5.06 18.42
N ALA A 30 -2.91 5.64 19.41
CA ALA A 30 -3.05 7.04 19.81
C ALA A 30 -2.28 8.04 18.91
N LYS A 31 -1.55 7.57 17.89
CA LYS A 31 -0.75 8.41 16.98
C LYS A 31 -1.24 8.23 15.55
N SER A 32 -1.19 9.30 14.76
CA SER A 32 -1.50 9.23 13.33
C SER A 32 -0.51 8.33 12.59
N ILE A 33 -1.00 7.60 11.59
CA ILE A 33 -0.16 6.74 10.74
C ILE A 33 -0.09 7.35 9.33
N PRO A 34 1.07 7.88 8.91
CA PRO A 34 1.27 8.29 7.53
C PRO A 34 1.45 7.07 6.64
N LEU A 35 0.61 6.96 5.62
CA LEU A 35 0.69 5.96 4.58
C LEU A 35 1.04 6.61 3.24
N ILE A 36 1.51 5.79 2.31
CA ILE A 36 1.82 6.18 0.94
C ILE A 36 1.17 5.15 0.02
N ILE A 37 0.33 5.62 -0.89
CA ILE A 37 -0.35 4.80 -1.89
C ILE A 37 -0.03 5.41 -3.27
N PRO A 38 0.90 4.82 -4.04
CA PRO A 38 1.32 5.38 -5.33
C PRO A 38 0.14 5.64 -6.27
N GLY A 39 0.11 6.80 -6.92
CA GLY A 39 -0.97 7.15 -7.87
C GLY A 39 -2.29 7.61 -7.25
N ILE A 40 -2.45 7.51 -5.92
CA ILE A 40 -3.66 7.97 -5.22
C ILE A 40 -3.31 9.21 -4.37
N MET A 41 -2.67 9.01 -3.21
CA MET A 41 -2.30 10.05 -2.25
C MET A 41 -1.36 9.52 -1.15
N ASN A 42 -0.95 10.40 -0.24
CA ASN A 42 -0.24 10.05 1.00
C ASN A 42 -1.16 10.28 2.21
N PRO A 43 -2.13 9.39 2.49
CA PRO A 43 -3.12 9.65 3.52
C PRO A 43 -2.53 9.48 4.91
N ASN A 44 -3.08 10.21 5.88
CA ASN A 44 -2.82 10.00 7.30
C ASN A 44 -4.04 9.33 7.94
N LEU A 45 -3.87 8.16 8.54
CA LEU A 45 -4.91 7.58 9.39
C LEU A 45 -4.85 8.25 10.76
N SER A 46 -5.86 9.04 11.10
CA SER A 46 -6.00 9.67 12.42
C SER A 46 -6.00 8.64 13.55
N PRO A 47 -5.65 9.01 14.79
CA PRO A 47 -5.75 8.12 15.94
C PRO A 47 -7.16 7.55 16.11
N PHE A 48 -7.26 6.29 16.53
CA PHE A 48 -8.53 5.61 16.82
C PHE A 48 -9.57 5.73 15.70
N SER A 49 -9.13 5.66 14.44
CA SER A 49 -9.97 5.88 13.26
C SER A 49 -10.12 4.62 12.40
N THR A 50 -11.17 4.62 11.60
CA THR A 50 -11.42 3.63 10.54
C THR A 50 -11.63 4.37 9.23
N SER A 51 -10.95 3.94 8.17
CA SER A 51 -11.08 4.52 6.83
C SER A 51 -11.38 3.43 5.82
N GLY A 52 -12.48 3.57 5.09
CA GLY A 52 -12.76 2.74 3.92
C GLY A 52 -11.86 3.14 2.76
N VAL A 53 -11.34 2.14 2.05
CA VAL A 53 -10.51 2.32 0.86
C VAL A 53 -10.93 1.33 -0.20
N ASP A 54 -10.81 1.74 -1.46
CA ASP A 54 -11.06 0.89 -2.61
C ASP A 54 -9.85 1.01 -3.55
N LEU A 55 -9.04 -0.05 -3.63
CA LEU A 55 -7.77 -0.04 -4.34
C LEU A 55 -7.67 -1.22 -5.30
N ASP A 56 -6.99 -1.03 -6.42
CA ASP A 56 -6.79 -2.08 -7.41
C ASP A 56 -5.97 -3.26 -6.86
N SER A 57 -6.26 -4.46 -7.35
CA SER A 57 -5.44 -5.64 -7.08
C SER A 57 -4.00 -5.42 -7.53
N GLY A 58 -3.04 -5.73 -6.68
CA GLY A 58 -1.61 -5.48 -6.91
C GLY A 58 -1.13 -4.10 -6.45
N GLN A 59 -2.03 -3.20 -6.05
CA GLN A 59 -1.65 -1.88 -5.54
C GLN A 59 -0.83 -2.03 -4.25
N GLU A 60 0.30 -1.31 -4.18
CA GLU A 60 1.17 -1.31 -3.01
C GLU A 60 0.77 -0.19 -2.03
N ILE A 61 0.83 -0.51 -0.75
CA ILE A 61 0.69 0.46 0.35
C ILE A 61 1.98 0.43 1.15
N PHE A 62 2.54 1.61 1.41
CA PHE A 62 3.77 1.75 2.19
C PHE A 62 3.53 2.52 3.48
N PHE A 63 4.37 2.24 4.48
CA PHE A 63 4.51 3.06 5.68
C PHE A 63 5.88 3.71 5.71
N LYS A 64 6.00 4.82 6.45
CA LYS A 64 7.29 5.46 6.71
C LYS A 64 7.83 5.02 8.06
N HIS A 65 9.12 4.68 8.09
CA HIS A 65 9.85 4.42 9.32
C HIS A 65 11.24 5.05 9.22
N MET A 66 11.56 5.95 10.17
CA MET A 66 12.82 6.73 10.20
C MET A 66 13.16 7.37 8.84
N GLY A 67 12.18 8.01 8.19
CA GLY A 67 12.36 8.69 6.90
C GLY A 67 12.39 7.76 5.67
N LYS A 68 12.49 6.43 5.86
CA LYS A 68 12.48 5.44 4.78
C LYS A 68 11.07 4.87 4.55
N ARG A 69 10.79 4.46 3.32
CA ARG A 69 9.52 3.84 2.92
C ARG A 69 9.66 2.32 2.94
N TYR A 70 8.68 1.62 3.49
CA TYR A 70 8.66 0.16 3.55
C TYR A 70 7.30 -0.37 3.09
N LEU A 71 7.31 -1.46 2.34
CA LEU A 71 6.09 -2.10 1.85
C LEU A 71 5.31 -2.67 3.04
N LEU A 72 4.09 -2.16 3.24
CA LEU A 72 3.19 -2.63 4.29
C LEU A 72 2.35 -3.81 3.79
N LEU A 73 1.74 -3.62 2.62
CA LEU A 73 0.72 -4.52 2.07
C LEU A 73 0.71 -4.38 0.54
N VAL A 74 0.52 -5.50 -0.15
CA VAL A 74 0.09 -5.54 -1.55
C VAL A 74 -1.38 -5.95 -1.55
N VAL A 75 -2.22 -5.16 -2.20
CA VAL A 75 -3.67 -5.40 -2.26
C VAL A 75 -3.95 -6.68 -3.05
N ASP A 76 -4.73 -7.59 -2.46
CA ASP A 76 -5.11 -8.87 -3.06
C ASP A 76 -6.58 -9.19 -2.76
N LYS A 77 -7.21 -10.04 -3.56
CA LYS A 77 -8.63 -10.43 -3.37
C LYS A 77 -8.91 -10.99 -1.97
N LYS A 78 -7.92 -11.58 -1.28
CA LYS A 78 -8.04 -12.12 0.09
C LYS A 78 -8.36 -11.07 1.15
N ILE A 79 -8.16 -9.77 0.89
CA ILE A 79 -8.45 -8.70 1.86
C ILE A 79 -9.79 -8.00 1.63
N ARG A 80 -10.53 -8.39 0.59
CA ARG A 80 -11.86 -7.83 0.29
C ARG A 80 -12.76 -7.89 1.52
N SER A 81 -13.40 -6.77 1.82
CA SER A 81 -14.33 -6.57 2.93
C SER A 81 -13.73 -6.84 4.32
N LYS A 82 -12.40 -6.82 4.46
CA LYS A 82 -11.74 -6.97 5.76
C LYS A 82 -11.44 -5.63 6.42
N ASP A 83 -11.39 -5.69 7.74
CA ASP A 83 -10.93 -4.63 8.60
C ASP A 83 -9.47 -4.91 9.00
N LEU A 84 -8.54 -4.12 8.47
CA LEU A 84 -7.11 -4.33 8.66
C LEU A 84 -6.56 -3.38 9.73
N ASN A 85 -6.09 -3.94 10.85
CA ASN A 85 -5.40 -3.17 11.88
C ASN A 85 -3.99 -2.78 11.43
N VAL A 86 -3.81 -1.53 11.04
CA VAL A 86 -2.56 -1.01 10.48
C VAL A 86 -1.44 -0.99 11.51
N ASN A 87 -1.74 -0.73 12.79
CA ASN A 87 -0.74 -0.78 13.84
C ASN A 87 -0.14 -2.19 14.00
N GLN A 88 -0.98 -3.23 13.90
CA GLN A 88 -0.52 -4.62 13.97
C GLN A 88 0.30 -5.01 12.74
N LEU A 89 -0.15 -4.62 11.54
CA LEU A 89 0.58 -4.86 10.29
C LEU A 89 1.97 -4.22 10.30
N ILE A 90 2.07 -2.95 10.74
CA ILE A 90 3.37 -2.27 10.86
C ILE A 90 4.27 -3.01 11.85
N ARG A 91 3.77 -3.37 13.04
CA ARG A 91 4.57 -4.12 14.03
C ARG A 91 5.06 -5.46 13.49
N GLN A 92 4.24 -6.14 12.70
CA GLN A 92 4.64 -7.38 12.04
C GLN A 92 5.75 -7.11 11.02
N LYS A 93 5.58 -6.10 10.15
CA LYS A 93 6.58 -5.73 9.14
C LYS A 93 7.90 -5.27 9.77
N GLU A 94 7.85 -4.52 10.85
CA GLU A 94 9.06 -4.10 11.59
C GLU A 94 9.85 -5.32 12.10
N ARG A 95 9.16 -6.35 12.63
CA ARG A 95 9.80 -7.60 13.05
C ARG A 95 10.36 -8.40 11.87
N GLU A 96 9.60 -8.53 10.79
CA GLU A 96 10.04 -9.23 9.57
C GLU A 96 11.29 -8.59 8.95
N LEU A 97 11.39 -7.27 9.02
CA LEU A 97 12.50 -6.49 8.47
C LEU A 97 13.67 -6.30 9.44
N GLY A 98 13.54 -6.74 10.69
CA GLY A 98 14.56 -6.54 11.72
C GLY A 98 14.83 -5.07 12.06
N ILE A 99 13.85 -4.18 11.84
CA ILE A 99 14.01 -2.74 12.13
C ILE A 99 13.52 -2.44 13.55
N ALA A 100 14.35 -1.72 14.31
CA ALA A 100 14.03 -1.32 15.67
C ALA A 100 12.80 -0.42 15.67
N ARG A 101 11.84 -0.68 16.55
CA ARG A 101 10.63 0.13 16.66
C ARG A 101 11.00 1.59 16.88
N ALA A 102 10.41 2.49 16.10
CA ALA A 102 10.53 3.91 16.39
C ALA A 102 9.97 4.13 17.80
N SER A 103 10.85 4.54 18.72
CA SER A 103 10.49 4.72 20.13
C SER A 103 9.26 5.61 20.20
N ASN A 104 8.14 5.04 20.64
CA ASN A 104 6.98 5.80 21.07
C ASN A 104 7.32 6.45 22.41
N LYS A 105 8.24 7.42 22.39
CA LYS A 105 8.21 8.50 23.38
C LYS A 105 7.11 9.48 22.99
#